data_AF-A0A7G7VHV1-F1
#
_entry.id   AF-A0A7G7VHV1-F1
#
_cell.length_a   1.000
_cell.length_b   1.000
_cell.length_c   1.000
_cell.angle_alpha   90.00
_cell.angle_beta   90.00
_cell.angle_gamma   90.00
#
_symmetry.space_group_name_H-M   'P 1'
#
loop_
_entity.id
_entity.type
_entity.pdbx_description
1 polymer ?
#
loop_
_entity_poly.entity_id
_entity_poly.type
_entity_poly.pdbx_seq_one_letter_code
_entity_poly.pdbx_strand_id
1 'polypeptide(L)'
;MGNDELTRIHELAKRVTLLEKMALRQQSRIDELVERLEEAERRAGTPPQRKEPPKAAADDPAEANAAAQRAVPSVSDLLDEEMKRDLSRAYTGAAASPVKPPEQPPQGKAMNAMERAAGSYARATGGKESTPSDRARQNEAARKKAAEAALDAIPVHELRERTPAERAADYIRDYNALYDVVGTMFQKKKAQDDFIKLYEVQGMRCTNMQLRLSRPELEPRFVAVTPTRDADFWGMPLGNGLFAVVPNPFLVYGEEMHTAGGMREAFNSNYRAGNTYGRFTVKETATFQFGTIGKVFKRGQVEVTV
;
A
#
# COMPACT_ATOMS: atom_id res chain seq x y z
N MET A 1 17.74 23.00 -30.60
CA MET A 1 16.90 22.29 -29.62
C MET A 1 17.37 20.84 -29.60
N GLY A 2 18.29 20.44 -28.72
CA GLY A 2 18.87 19.07 -28.83
C GLY A 2 19.62 18.55 -27.61
N ASN A 3 20.27 19.42 -26.82
CA ASN A 3 21.04 18.93 -25.66
C ASN A 3 20.19 18.74 -24.39
N ASP A 4 19.15 19.56 -24.19
CA ASP A 4 18.30 19.48 -22.97
C ASP A 4 17.38 18.27 -22.97
N GLU A 5 16.86 17.87 -24.14
CA GLU A 5 15.97 16.72 -24.28
C GLU A 5 16.72 15.39 -24.07
N LEU A 6 17.92 15.25 -24.64
CA LEU A 6 18.81 14.10 -24.40
C LEU A 6 19.17 13.96 -22.92
N THR A 7 19.42 15.09 -22.24
CA THR A 7 19.73 15.11 -20.80
C THR A 7 18.51 14.67 -19.98
N ARG A 8 17.31 15.13 -20.33
CA ARG A 8 16.05 14.74 -19.68
C ARG A 8 15.72 13.26 -19.87
N ILE A 9 15.92 12.72 -21.07
CA ILE A 9 15.72 11.29 -21.36
C ILE A 9 16.69 10.43 -20.55
N HIS A 10 17.96 10.85 -20.46
CA HIS A 10 18.97 10.13 -19.69
C HIS A 10 18.68 10.18 -18.18
N GLU A 11 18.16 11.30 -17.67
CA GLU A 11 17.71 11.41 -16.28
C GLU A 11 16.49 10.53 -15.99
N LEU A 12 15.51 10.49 -16.90
CA LEU A 12 14.35 9.61 -16.80
C LEU A 12 14.76 8.13 -16.79
N ALA A 13 15.68 7.73 -17.67
CA ALA A 13 16.21 6.38 -17.68
C ALA A 13 16.84 5.99 -16.32
N LYS A 14 17.61 6.89 -15.70
CA LYS A 14 18.18 6.66 -14.36
C LYS A 14 17.10 6.50 -13.28
N ARG A 15 16.04 7.31 -13.33
CA ARG A 15 14.91 7.23 -12.39
C ARG A 15 14.14 5.92 -12.55
N VAL A 16 13.89 5.49 -13.79
CA VAL A 16 13.24 4.21 -14.10
C VAL A 16 14.07 3.04 -13.58
N THR A 17 15.37 3.00 -13.86
CA THR A 17 16.25 1.93 -13.35
C THR A 17 16.31 1.91 -11.82
N LEU A 18 16.25 3.08 -11.16
CA LEU A 18 16.18 3.13 -9.70
C LEU A 18 14.85 2.57 -9.18
N LEU A 19 13.73 2.92 -9.82
CA LEU A 19 12.40 2.40 -9.47
C LEU A 19 12.32 0.89 -9.66
N GLU A 20 12.85 0.35 -10.76
CA GLU A 20 12.93 -1.10 -11.00
C GLU A 20 13.72 -1.81 -9.89
N LYS A 21 14.87 -1.25 -9.47
CA LYS A 21 15.65 -1.80 -8.35
C LYS A 21 14.89 -1.76 -7.03
N MET A 22 14.12 -0.70 -6.78
CA MET A 22 13.31 -0.61 -5.56
C MET A 22 12.13 -1.59 -5.60
N ALA A 23 11.47 -1.75 -6.75
CA ALA A 23 10.40 -2.71 -6.96
C ALA A 23 10.90 -4.15 -6.75
N LEU A 24 12.07 -4.51 -7.28
CA LEU A 24 12.68 -5.83 -7.06
C LEU A 24 12.99 -6.09 -5.58
N ARG A 25 13.48 -5.08 -4.84
CA ARG A 25 13.70 -5.20 -3.39
C ARG A 25 12.38 -5.36 -2.62
N GLN A 26 11.33 -4.68 -3.06
CA GLN A 26 10.00 -4.83 -2.46
C GLN A 26 9.41 -6.20 -2.75
N GLN A 27 9.57 -6.71 -3.98
CA GLN A 27 9.12 -8.05 -4.35
C GLN A 27 9.84 -9.12 -3.53
N SER A 28 11.17 -9.04 -3.39
CA SER A 28 11.94 -9.95 -2.55
C SER A 28 11.47 -9.94 -1.09
N ARG A 29 11.12 -8.77 -0.54
CA ARG A 29 10.56 -8.67 0.82
C ARG A 29 9.17 -9.30 0.94
N ILE A 30 8.35 -9.16 -0.10
CA ILE A 30 7.02 -9.79 -0.12
C ILE A 30 7.17 -11.31 -0.16
N ASP A 31 8.06 -11.82 -1.02
CA ASP A 31 8.32 -13.25 -1.14
C ASP A 31 8.82 -13.85 0.18
N GLU A 32 9.73 -13.16 0.89
CA GLU A 32 10.18 -13.56 2.24
C GLU A 32 9.04 -13.58 3.27
N LEU A 33 8.11 -12.62 3.21
CA LEU A 33 6.97 -12.59 4.12
C LEU A 33 5.96 -13.70 3.82
N VAL A 34 5.77 -14.03 2.55
CA VAL A 34 4.93 -15.15 2.12
C VAL A 34 5.53 -16.46 2.60
N GLU A 35 6.83 -16.68 2.43
CA GLU A 35 7.52 -17.89 2.91
C GLU A 35 7.37 -18.06 4.43
N ARG A 36 7.55 -16.97 5.20
CA ARG A 36 7.33 -17.00 6.66
C ARG A 36 5.89 -17.30 7.06
N LEU A 37 4.91 -16.81 6.29
CA LEU A 37 3.50 -17.13 6.53
C LEU A 37 3.20 -18.60 6.25
N GLU A 38 3.73 -19.14 5.14
CA GLU A 38 3.59 -20.56 4.80
C GLU A 38 4.27 -21.48 5.84
N GLU A 39 5.42 -21.07 6.38
CA GLU A 39 6.09 -21.77 7.49
C GLU A 39 5.27 -21.72 8.78
N ALA A 40 4.72 -20.55 9.12
CA ALA A 40 3.87 -20.39 10.29
C ALA A 40 2.57 -21.22 10.17
N GLU A 41 1.97 -21.28 8.98
CA GLU A 41 0.79 -22.08 8.70
C GLU A 41 1.10 -23.58 8.79
N ARG A 42 2.23 -24.04 8.23
CA ARG A 42 2.69 -25.43 8.40
C ARG A 42 2.95 -25.79 9.87
N ARG A 43 3.49 -24.85 10.65
CA ARG A 43 3.70 -25.04 12.10
C ARG A 43 2.39 -25.08 12.88
N ALA A 44 1.38 -24.31 12.47
CA ALA A 44 0.05 -24.31 13.07
C ALA A 44 -0.80 -25.53 12.66
N GLY A 45 -0.54 -26.12 11.49
CA GLY A 45 -1.23 -27.32 10.99
C GLY A 45 -0.77 -28.65 11.62
N THR A 46 0.24 -28.64 12.51
CA THR A 46 0.69 -29.85 13.20
C THR A 46 -0.11 -30.04 14.50
N PRO A 47 -0.92 -31.11 14.66
CA PRO A 47 -1.69 -31.31 15.89
C PRO A 47 -0.74 -31.61 17.06
N PRO A 48 -1.01 -31.08 18.27
CA PRO A 48 -0.14 -31.31 19.42
C PRO A 48 -0.21 -32.79 19.83
N GLN A 49 0.95 -33.45 19.93
CA GLN A 49 1.04 -34.73 20.65
C GLN A 49 0.65 -34.50 22.10
N ARG A 50 -0.46 -35.13 22.48
CA ARG A 50 -1.01 -35.17 23.84
C ARG A 50 0.00 -35.89 24.76
N LYS A 51 0.79 -35.14 25.52
CA LYS A 51 1.49 -35.68 26.69
C LYS A 51 0.50 -35.71 27.85
N GLU A 52 0.25 -36.90 28.39
CA GLU A 52 -0.54 -37.10 29.61
C GLU A 52 0.13 -36.40 30.81
N PRO A 53 -0.64 -35.79 31.72
CA PRO A 53 -0.08 -35.15 32.91
C PRO A 53 0.10 -36.18 34.03
N PRO A 54 1.21 -36.14 34.80
CA PRO A 54 1.26 -36.81 36.08
C PRO A 54 0.51 -36.00 37.15
N LYS A 55 0.04 -36.73 38.17
CA LYS A 55 -0.91 -36.31 39.21
C LYS A 55 -0.21 -35.74 40.45
N ALA A 56 -0.90 -34.82 41.14
CA ALA A 56 -0.68 -34.26 42.49
C ALA A 56 0.47 -33.22 42.61
N ALA A 57 0.41 -32.18 43.44
CA ALA A 57 -0.38 -31.90 44.63
C ALA A 57 -0.73 -30.38 44.72
N ALA A 58 -1.63 -30.03 45.64
CA ALA A 58 -2.02 -28.67 45.95
C ALA A 58 -0.88 -27.94 46.68
N ASP A 59 -0.53 -26.72 46.25
CA ASP A 59 0.24 -25.74 47.02
C ASP A 59 -0.10 -24.30 46.58
N ASP A 60 0.09 -23.38 47.53
CA ASP A 60 -0.45 -22.02 47.72
C ASP A 60 -0.48 -21.02 46.53
N PRO A 61 -1.50 -20.12 46.47
CA PRO A 61 -1.65 -19.11 45.42
C PRO A 61 -0.64 -17.93 45.50
N ALA A 62 0.28 -17.94 46.47
CA ALA A 62 1.25 -16.85 46.67
C ALA A 62 2.59 -17.07 45.94
N GLU A 63 2.99 -18.32 45.64
CA GLU A 63 4.28 -18.61 44.98
C GLU A 63 4.22 -18.56 43.44
N ALA A 64 3.02 -18.70 42.86
CA ALA A 64 2.82 -18.64 41.41
C ALA A 64 3.14 -17.26 40.79
N ASN A 65 3.00 -16.18 41.58
CA ASN A 65 3.24 -14.81 41.09
C ASN A 65 4.74 -14.43 41.09
N ALA A 66 5.57 -15.08 41.92
CA ALA A 66 7.02 -14.84 41.94
C ALA A 66 7.75 -15.59 40.82
N ALA A 67 7.27 -16.78 40.44
CA ALA A 67 7.79 -17.53 39.31
C ALA A 67 7.38 -16.92 37.95
N ALA A 68 6.17 -16.35 37.84
CA ALA A 68 5.71 -15.68 36.63
C ALA A 68 6.46 -14.37 36.31
N GLN A 69 6.99 -13.68 37.34
CA GLN A 69 7.80 -12.46 37.15
C GLN A 69 9.27 -12.75 36.75
N ARG A 70 9.76 -13.99 36.91
CA ARG A 70 11.09 -14.40 36.46
C ARG A 70 11.12 -15.01 35.05
N ALA A 71 9.96 -15.19 34.43
CA ALA A 71 9.82 -15.85 33.11
C ALA A 71 9.43 -14.88 31.99
N VAL A 72 9.74 -13.58 32.12
CA VAL A 72 9.67 -12.65 30.99
C VAL A 72 11.07 -12.60 30.37
N PRO A 73 11.30 -13.19 29.19
CA PRO A 73 12.60 -13.10 28.53
C PRO A 73 12.92 -11.62 28.26
N SER A 74 14.11 -11.19 28.68
CA SER A 74 14.58 -9.85 28.35
C SER A 74 14.70 -9.73 26.83
N VAL A 75 14.48 -8.54 26.27
CA VAL A 75 14.71 -8.29 24.83
C VAL A 75 16.14 -8.68 24.43
N SER A 76 17.08 -8.66 25.38
CA SER A 76 18.46 -9.15 25.17
C SER A 76 18.57 -10.66 25.00
N ASP A 77 17.63 -11.48 25.49
CA ASP A 77 17.71 -12.94 25.35
C ASP A 77 17.16 -13.44 24.01
N LEU A 78 16.47 -12.57 23.26
CA LEU A 78 15.87 -12.85 21.95
C LEU A 78 16.76 -12.42 20.77
N LEU A 79 17.92 -11.83 21.04
CA LEU A 79 18.85 -11.36 20.01
C LEU A 79 20.04 -12.31 19.89
N ASP A 80 20.37 -12.73 18.67
CA ASP A 80 21.56 -13.52 18.40
C ASP A 80 22.84 -12.77 18.81
N GLU A 81 23.86 -13.54 19.22
CA GLU A 81 25.14 -13.02 19.73
C GLU A 81 25.92 -12.15 18.74
N GLU A 82 25.57 -12.24 17.45
CA GLU A 82 26.07 -11.38 16.38
C GLU A 82 25.38 -10.01 16.38
N MET A 83 24.04 -9.99 16.49
CA MET A 83 23.24 -8.77 16.56
C MET A 83 23.55 -7.94 17.81
N LYS A 84 23.85 -8.60 18.94
CA LYS A 84 24.35 -7.94 20.16
C LYS A 84 25.71 -7.26 19.95
N ARG A 85 26.60 -7.89 19.19
CA ARG A 85 27.93 -7.31 18.84
C ARG A 85 27.79 -6.13 17.89
N ASP A 86 26.87 -6.18 16.94
CA ASP A 86 26.63 -5.07 16.02
C ASP A 86 25.94 -3.88 16.70
N LEU A 87 24.97 -4.13 17.59
CA LEU A 87 24.35 -3.07 18.40
C LEU A 87 25.33 -2.42 19.37
N SER A 88 26.18 -3.21 20.02
CA SER A 88 27.23 -2.65 20.89
C SER A 88 28.29 -1.88 20.10
N ARG A 89 28.65 -2.33 18.88
CA ARG A 89 29.54 -1.59 17.96
C ARG A 89 28.90 -0.29 17.45
N ALA A 90 27.61 -0.29 17.18
CA ALA A 90 26.85 0.89 16.73
C ALA A 90 26.70 1.96 17.85
N TYR A 91 26.57 1.54 19.11
CA TYR A 91 26.43 2.45 20.25
C TYR A 91 27.76 2.90 20.88
N THR A 92 28.85 2.14 20.72
CA THR A 92 30.17 2.51 21.29
C THR A 92 31.12 3.20 20.29
N GLY A 93 30.72 3.35 19.03
CA GLY A 93 31.43 4.20 18.07
C GLY A 93 32.84 3.74 17.71
N ALA A 94 33.16 2.44 17.80
CA ALA A 94 34.47 1.91 17.43
C ALA A 94 34.50 1.44 15.96
N ALA A 95 35.29 2.13 15.13
CA ALA A 95 35.52 1.85 13.72
C ALA A 95 36.22 0.49 13.49
N ALA A 96 35.89 -0.17 12.37
CA ALA A 96 36.43 -1.47 11.98
C ALA A 96 37.84 -1.37 11.36
N SER A 97 38.73 -2.30 11.72
CA SER A 97 39.96 -2.60 10.98
C SER A 97 39.68 -3.58 9.83
N PRO A 98 40.33 -3.43 8.65
CA PRO A 98 40.09 -4.27 7.48
C PRO A 98 40.87 -5.59 7.53
N VAL A 99 40.19 -6.70 7.21
CA VAL A 99 40.81 -8.01 6.99
C VAL A 99 41.16 -8.18 5.51
N LYS A 100 42.41 -8.60 5.26
CA LYS A 100 43.06 -8.84 3.96
C LYS A 100 42.41 -9.98 3.14
N PRO A 101 42.53 -9.98 1.80
CA PRO A 101 42.35 -11.16 0.96
C PRO A 101 43.60 -12.06 0.96
N PRO A 102 43.46 -13.39 0.77
CA PRO A 102 44.59 -14.31 0.78
C PRO A 102 45.41 -14.31 -0.53
N GLU A 103 46.65 -14.73 -0.34
CA GLU A 103 47.82 -14.65 -1.19
C GLU A 103 47.82 -15.59 -2.40
N GLN A 104 48.55 -15.17 -3.43
CA GLN A 104 48.97 -15.94 -4.59
C GLN A 104 50.49 -16.18 -4.48
N PRO A 105 51.02 -17.37 -4.83
CA PRO A 105 52.42 -17.44 -5.28
C PRO A 105 52.60 -18.44 -6.48
N PRO A 106 53.79 -18.56 -7.10
CA PRO A 106 54.28 -17.62 -8.11
C PRO A 106 54.79 -18.28 -9.42
N GLN A 107 54.83 -17.44 -10.47
CA GLN A 107 55.72 -17.37 -11.65
C GLN A 107 56.20 -18.64 -12.40
N GLY A 108 56.01 -18.59 -13.74
CA GLY A 108 56.86 -19.29 -14.72
C GLY A 108 56.67 -18.74 -16.13
N LYS A 109 57.70 -18.08 -16.67
CA LYS A 109 57.76 -17.54 -18.05
C LYS A 109 57.63 -18.67 -19.09
N ALA A 110 56.81 -18.45 -20.12
CA ALA A 110 57.04 -19.02 -21.44
C ALA A 110 56.41 -18.10 -22.51
N MET A 111 57.26 -17.33 -23.19
CA MET A 111 56.94 -16.78 -24.51
C MET A 111 56.64 -17.95 -25.45
N ASN A 112 55.44 -18.01 -26.01
CA ASN A 112 55.11 -18.96 -27.08
C ASN A 112 54.37 -18.25 -28.21
N ALA A 113 55.14 -17.92 -29.24
CA ALA A 113 54.90 -18.24 -30.65
C ALA A 113 53.46 -18.30 -31.22
N MET A 114 52.53 -17.47 -30.75
CA MET A 114 51.19 -17.33 -31.36
C MET A 114 50.84 -15.89 -31.73
N GLU A 115 51.79 -14.97 -31.62
CA GLU A 115 51.65 -13.56 -32.02
C GLU A 115 52.36 -13.25 -33.35
N ARG A 116 52.50 -14.28 -34.20
CA ARG A 116 53.04 -14.16 -35.58
C ARG A 116 52.02 -14.56 -36.66
N ALA A 117 50.80 -14.99 -36.30
CA ALA A 117 49.82 -15.51 -37.25
C ALA A 117 48.49 -14.74 -37.32
N ALA A 118 48.39 -13.56 -36.70
CA ALA A 118 47.23 -12.66 -36.86
C ALA A 118 47.40 -11.64 -38.01
N GLY A 119 48.53 -11.70 -38.74
CA GLY A 119 48.85 -10.77 -39.84
C GLY A 119 48.39 -11.22 -41.23
N SER A 120 47.78 -12.40 -41.39
CA SER A 120 47.58 -13.01 -42.72
C SER A 120 46.13 -13.34 -43.09
N TYR A 121 45.14 -12.61 -42.57
CA TYR A 121 43.77 -12.62 -43.12
C TYR A 121 43.17 -11.20 -43.33
N ALA A 122 43.95 -10.14 -43.14
CA ALA A 122 43.50 -8.76 -43.38
C ALA A 122 43.62 -8.30 -44.85
N ARG A 123 43.87 -9.22 -45.79
CA ARG A 123 44.05 -8.87 -47.21
C ARG A 123 43.31 -9.81 -48.16
N ALA A 124 42.00 -9.98 -47.97
CA ALA A 124 41.15 -10.60 -48.99
C ALA A 124 39.64 -10.31 -48.84
N THR A 125 39.25 -9.07 -48.47
CA THR A 125 37.88 -8.58 -48.72
C THR A 125 37.92 -7.14 -49.18
N GLY A 126 38.41 -6.94 -50.40
CA GLY A 126 38.04 -5.74 -51.15
C GLY A 126 36.55 -5.82 -51.48
N GLY A 127 35.76 -4.86 -51.01
CA GLY A 127 34.45 -4.57 -51.61
C GLY A 127 33.29 -4.35 -50.65
N LYS A 128 33.10 -3.09 -50.26
CA LYS A 128 31.84 -2.42 -49.86
C LYS A 128 31.16 -2.92 -48.58
N GLU A 129 31.43 -2.22 -47.47
CA GLU A 129 30.36 -1.94 -46.50
C GLU A 129 29.25 -1.18 -47.24
N SER A 130 28.07 -1.79 -47.37
CA SER A 130 26.89 -1.09 -47.88
C SER A 130 26.45 -0.07 -46.84
N THR A 131 26.93 1.17 -47.00
CA THR A 131 26.34 2.33 -46.35
C THR A 131 24.83 2.33 -46.65
N PRO A 132 23.96 2.49 -45.64
CA PRO A 132 22.52 2.53 -45.87
C PRO A 132 22.22 3.66 -46.84
N SER A 133 21.65 3.35 -48.00
CA SER A 133 21.23 4.35 -48.99
C SER A 133 20.37 5.43 -48.34
N ASP A 134 20.50 6.69 -48.77
CA ASP A 134 19.71 7.82 -48.26
C ASP A 134 18.20 7.54 -48.29
N ARG A 135 17.73 6.71 -49.23
CA ARG A 135 16.33 6.26 -49.31
C ARG A 135 15.94 5.31 -48.18
N ALA A 136 16.86 4.46 -47.72
CA ALA A 136 16.64 3.60 -46.56
C ALA A 136 16.60 4.42 -45.26
N ARG A 137 17.48 5.43 -45.13
CA ARG A 137 17.44 6.38 -44.01
C ARG A 137 16.17 7.22 -44.01
N GLN A 138 15.70 7.68 -45.17
CA GLN A 138 14.45 8.42 -45.29
C GLN A 138 13.23 7.56 -44.94
N ASN A 139 13.20 6.29 -45.36
CA ASN A 139 12.14 5.35 -44.98
C ASN A 139 12.16 5.02 -43.49
N GLU A 140 13.34 4.91 -42.88
CA GLU A 140 13.47 4.68 -41.44
C GLU A 140 13.08 5.93 -40.64
N ALA A 141 13.45 7.12 -41.11
CA ALA A 141 13.02 8.39 -40.53
C ALA A 141 11.51 8.59 -40.65
N ALA A 142 10.92 8.24 -41.79
CA ALA A 142 9.47 8.27 -42.00
C ALA A 142 8.74 7.26 -41.10
N ARG A 143 9.29 6.05 -40.92
CA ARG A 143 8.76 5.05 -39.96
C ARG A 143 8.87 5.50 -38.52
N LYS A 144 10.00 6.12 -38.12
CA LYS A 144 10.17 6.68 -36.77
C LYS A 144 9.19 7.82 -36.52
N LYS A 145 9.05 8.76 -37.47
CA LYS A 145 8.10 9.88 -37.37
C LYS A 145 6.64 9.40 -37.34
N ALA A 146 6.30 8.35 -38.10
CA ALA A 146 4.98 7.73 -38.06
C ALA A 146 4.72 6.98 -36.74
N ALA A 147 5.74 6.33 -36.17
CA ALA A 147 5.64 5.68 -34.86
C ALA A 147 5.53 6.69 -33.71
N GLU A 148 6.23 7.81 -33.80
CA GLU A 148 6.18 8.90 -32.83
C GLU A 148 4.82 9.63 -32.87
N ALA A 149 4.31 9.91 -34.08
CA ALA A 149 2.96 10.44 -34.25
C ALA A 149 1.87 9.45 -33.81
N ALA A 150 2.10 8.15 -33.94
CA ALA A 150 1.18 7.12 -33.45
C ALA A 150 1.21 6.99 -31.92
N LEU A 151 2.38 7.19 -31.28
CA LEU A 151 2.53 7.24 -29.82
C LEU A 151 1.86 8.48 -29.22
N ASP A 152 2.00 9.65 -29.86
CA ASP A 152 1.34 10.89 -29.45
C ASP A 152 -0.19 10.87 -29.67
N ALA A 153 -0.67 10.00 -30.56
CA ALA A 153 -2.09 9.78 -30.80
C ALA A 153 -2.74 8.77 -29.84
N ILE A 154 -1.97 8.11 -28.95
CA ILE A 154 -2.54 7.24 -27.91
C ILE A 154 -3.14 8.14 -26.82
N PRO A 155 -4.46 8.06 -26.54
CA PRO A 155 -5.08 8.85 -25.49
C PRO A 155 -4.52 8.46 -24.10
N VAL A 156 -3.53 9.21 -23.62
CA VAL A 156 -2.77 8.96 -22.37
C VAL A 156 -3.65 8.87 -21.11
N HIS A 157 -4.92 9.29 -21.20
CA HIS A 157 -5.86 9.33 -20.09
C HIS A 157 -6.34 7.96 -19.56
N GLU A 158 -6.23 6.87 -20.33
CA GLU A 158 -6.75 5.56 -19.93
C GLU A 158 -5.74 4.69 -19.16
N LEU A 159 -4.45 5.08 -19.16
CA LEU A 159 -3.37 4.37 -18.48
C LEU A 159 -2.76 5.15 -17.31
N ARG A 160 -3.21 6.39 -17.07
CA ARG A 160 -2.79 7.17 -15.90
C ARG A 160 -3.57 6.68 -14.68
N GLU A 161 -2.86 6.39 -13.59
CA GLU A 161 -3.51 6.24 -12.28
C GLU A 161 -4.34 7.50 -11.98
N ARG A 162 -5.66 7.34 -11.82
CA ARG A 162 -6.56 8.46 -11.51
C ARG A 162 -6.04 9.21 -10.30
N THR A 163 -6.01 10.53 -10.38
CA THR A 163 -5.61 11.34 -9.24
C THR A 163 -6.56 11.09 -8.06
N PRO A 164 -6.13 11.29 -6.80
CA PRO A 164 -7.00 11.11 -5.64
C PRO A 164 -8.30 11.93 -5.71
N ALA A 165 -8.25 13.12 -6.34
CA ALA A 165 -9.41 13.97 -6.54
C ALA A 165 -10.41 13.39 -7.56
N GLU A 166 -9.92 12.87 -8.69
CA GLU A 166 -10.77 12.22 -9.70
C GLU A 166 -11.42 10.96 -9.13
N ARG A 167 -10.66 10.14 -8.38
CA ARG A 167 -11.22 8.96 -7.69
C ARG A 167 -12.31 9.35 -6.69
N ALA A 168 -12.11 10.43 -5.93
CA ALA A 168 -13.12 10.91 -4.99
C ALA A 168 -14.40 11.41 -5.69
N ALA A 169 -14.27 12.04 -6.86
CA ALA A 169 -15.41 12.47 -7.66
C ALA A 169 -16.20 11.28 -8.21
N ASP A 170 -15.53 10.28 -8.76
CA ASP A 170 -16.18 9.02 -9.19
C ASP A 170 -16.85 8.30 -8.03
N TYR A 171 -16.17 8.24 -6.87
CA TYR A 171 -16.70 7.66 -5.65
C TYR A 171 -18.00 8.32 -5.21
N ILE A 172 -18.06 9.66 -5.19
CA ILE A 172 -19.28 10.41 -4.84
C ILE A 172 -20.40 10.16 -5.86
N ARG A 173 -20.08 10.17 -7.16
CA ARG A 173 -21.06 9.93 -8.22
C ARG A 173 -21.70 8.55 -8.06
N ASP A 174 -20.88 7.52 -7.97
CA ASP A 174 -21.34 6.14 -7.90
C ASP A 174 -22.03 5.85 -6.55
N TYR A 175 -21.56 6.47 -5.47
CA TYR A 175 -22.22 6.43 -4.16
C TYR A 175 -23.65 6.96 -4.25
N ASN A 176 -23.84 8.15 -4.81
CA ASN A 176 -25.17 8.76 -4.90
C ASN A 176 -26.11 7.94 -5.80
N ALA A 177 -25.56 7.25 -6.82
CA ALA A 177 -26.31 6.35 -7.69
C ALA A 177 -26.83 5.09 -6.96
N LEU A 178 -26.27 4.72 -5.80
CA LEU A 178 -26.76 3.58 -5.01
C LEU A 178 -28.23 3.75 -4.57
N TYR A 179 -28.70 4.99 -4.40
CA TYR A 179 -30.10 5.28 -4.08
C TYR A 179 -31.06 4.97 -5.23
N ASP A 180 -30.58 5.02 -6.47
CA ASP A 180 -31.40 4.86 -7.67
C ASP A 180 -31.35 3.42 -8.23
N VAL A 181 -30.67 2.50 -7.52
CA VAL A 181 -30.66 1.07 -7.87
C VAL A 181 -32.07 0.50 -7.76
N VAL A 182 -32.71 0.34 -8.91
CA VAL A 182 -34.02 -0.31 -9.05
C VAL A 182 -33.83 -1.82 -8.98
N GLY A 183 -34.65 -2.49 -8.17
CA GLY A 183 -34.57 -3.94 -8.06
C GLY A 183 -35.03 -4.52 -6.73
N THR A 184 -34.86 -5.83 -6.60
CA THR A 184 -35.08 -6.56 -5.35
C THR A 184 -34.03 -6.18 -4.30
N MET A 185 -34.32 -6.48 -3.03
CA MET A 185 -33.34 -6.28 -1.94
C MET A 185 -32.01 -6.98 -2.19
N PHE A 186 -32.02 -8.13 -2.89
CA PHE A 186 -30.82 -8.82 -3.30
C PHE A 186 -29.97 -8.02 -4.30
N GLN A 187 -30.61 -7.41 -5.31
CA GLN A 187 -29.92 -6.57 -6.29
C GLN A 187 -29.32 -5.32 -5.63
N LYS A 188 -30.05 -4.69 -4.69
CA LYS A 188 -29.53 -3.56 -3.90
C LYS A 188 -28.34 -3.96 -3.05
N LYS A 189 -28.41 -5.12 -2.37
CA LYS A 189 -27.30 -5.64 -1.57
C LYS A 189 -26.08 -5.97 -2.44
N LYS A 190 -26.30 -6.58 -3.61
CA LYS A 190 -25.23 -6.86 -4.57
C LYS A 190 -24.55 -5.57 -5.05
N ALA A 191 -25.32 -4.53 -5.39
CA ALA A 191 -24.77 -3.24 -5.80
C ALA A 191 -23.89 -2.61 -4.70
N GLN A 192 -24.28 -2.76 -3.42
CA GLN A 192 -23.44 -2.33 -2.29
C GLN A 192 -22.17 -3.16 -2.18
N ASP A 193 -22.26 -4.49 -2.24
CA ASP A 193 -21.09 -5.36 -2.14
C ASP A 193 -20.12 -5.11 -3.30
N ASP A 194 -20.63 -4.87 -4.51
CA ASP A 194 -19.85 -4.53 -5.68
C ASP A 194 -19.21 -3.13 -5.53
N PHE A 195 -19.93 -2.15 -5.00
CA PHE A 195 -19.40 -0.81 -4.70
C PHE A 195 -18.29 -0.86 -3.62
N ILE A 196 -18.51 -1.60 -2.54
CA ILE A 196 -17.54 -1.80 -1.46
C ILE A 196 -16.26 -2.41 -2.01
N LYS A 197 -16.36 -3.40 -2.89
CA LYS A 197 -15.20 -4.03 -3.55
C LYS A 197 -14.51 -3.08 -4.52
N LEU A 198 -15.27 -2.38 -5.37
CA LEU A 198 -14.75 -1.50 -6.41
C LEU A 198 -13.88 -0.37 -5.83
N TYR A 199 -14.29 0.18 -4.69
CA TYR A 199 -13.63 1.30 -4.03
C TYR A 199 -12.84 0.89 -2.77
N GLU A 200 -12.66 -0.40 -2.53
CA GLU A 200 -11.95 -0.94 -1.35
C GLU A 200 -12.43 -0.30 -0.03
N VAL A 201 -13.75 -0.15 0.09
CA VAL A 201 -14.36 0.63 1.16
C VAL A 201 -14.12 -0.01 2.51
N GLN A 202 -13.54 0.77 3.41
CA GLN A 202 -13.42 0.44 4.83
C GLN A 202 -14.62 0.97 5.60
N GLY A 203 -15.31 0.09 6.33
CA GLY A 203 -16.40 0.47 7.22
C GLY A 203 -15.87 1.09 8.51
N MET A 204 -16.51 2.16 8.97
CA MET A 204 -16.16 2.88 10.19
C MET A 204 -17.42 3.14 11.04
N ARG A 205 -17.30 2.98 12.37
CA ARG A 205 -18.41 3.18 13.31
C ARG A 205 -18.01 4.14 14.43
N CYS A 206 -18.93 4.98 14.89
CA CYS A 206 -18.75 5.80 16.09
C CYS A 206 -18.92 4.93 17.35
N THR A 207 -17.81 4.57 18.00
CA THR A 207 -17.82 3.63 19.15
C THR A 207 -18.31 4.23 20.45
N ASN A 208 -18.25 5.56 20.61
CA ASN A 208 -18.65 6.25 21.83
C ASN A 208 -20.01 6.95 21.72
N MET A 209 -20.83 6.63 20.71
CA MET A 209 -22.16 7.24 20.52
C MET A 209 -23.03 7.19 21.78
N GLN A 210 -23.12 6.03 22.44
CA GLN A 210 -23.90 5.87 23.68
C GLN A 210 -23.44 6.82 24.81
N LEU A 211 -22.14 7.00 24.97
CA LEU A 211 -21.61 7.93 25.97
C LEU A 211 -21.95 9.38 25.59
N ARG A 212 -21.92 9.69 24.29
CA ARG A 212 -22.21 11.03 23.75
C ARG A 212 -23.67 11.45 23.88
N LEU A 213 -24.61 10.51 23.99
CA LEU A 213 -26.01 10.82 24.32
C LEU A 213 -26.11 11.56 25.66
N SER A 214 -25.29 11.17 26.64
CA SER A 214 -25.22 11.84 27.96
C SER A 214 -24.19 12.96 28.02
N ARG A 215 -23.19 12.94 27.13
CA ARG A 215 -22.03 13.84 27.12
C ARG A 215 -21.72 14.30 25.69
N PRO A 216 -22.55 15.18 25.11
CA PRO A 216 -22.43 15.59 23.70
C PRO A 216 -21.14 16.37 23.41
N GLU A 217 -20.44 16.86 24.44
CA GLU A 217 -19.15 17.55 24.38
C GLU A 217 -17.98 16.64 24.00
N LEU A 218 -18.12 15.32 24.16
CA LEU A 218 -17.05 14.38 23.81
C LEU A 218 -16.89 14.29 22.29
N GLU A 219 -15.65 14.20 21.83
CA GLU A 219 -15.34 13.99 20.41
C GLU A 219 -15.73 12.58 19.96
N PRO A 220 -16.22 12.40 18.71
CA PRO A 220 -16.54 11.08 18.18
C PRO A 220 -15.28 10.22 18.00
N ARG A 221 -15.38 8.94 18.36
CA ARG A 221 -14.32 7.93 18.21
C ARG A 221 -14.69 6.95 17.11
N PHE A 222 -14.20 7.22 15.91
CA PHE A 222 -14.40 6.36 14.76
C PHE A 222 -13.41 5.20 14.78
N VAL A 223 -13.90 3.98 14.61
CA VAL A 223 -13.08 2.75 14.54
C VAL A 223 -13.49 1.95 13.32
N ALA A 224 -12.53 1.31 12.68
CA ALA A 224 -12.80 0.41 11.56
C ALA A 224 -13.61 -0.82 12.02
N VAL A 225 -14.59 -1.23 11.23
CA VAL A 225 -15.48 -2.35 11.55
C VAL A 225 -15.65 -3.30 10.38
N THR A 226 -15.84 -4.57 10.71
CA THR A 226 -16.18 -5.64 9.77
C THR A 226 -17.46 -6.32 10.28
N PRO A 227 -18.50 -6.51 9.45
CA PRO A 227 -18.55 -6.21 8.01
C PRO A 227 -18.76 -4.72 7.70
N THR A 228 -18.17 -4.23 6.59
CA THR A 228 -18.28 -2.83 6.12
C THR A 228 -19.72 -2.33 5.99
N ARG A 229 -20.64 -3.23 5.61
CA ARG A 229 -22.05 -2.89 5.39
C ARG A 229 -22.76 -2.44 6.67
N ASP A 230 -22.32 -2.89 7.83
CA ASP A 230 -22.94 -2.56 9.12
C ASP A 230 -22.34 -1.27 9.72
N ALA A 231 -21.36 -0.67 9.04
CA ALA A 231 -20.73 0.57 9.48
C ALA A 231 -21.65 1.79 9.34
N ASP A 232 -21.40 2.83 10.15
CA ASP A 232 -22.12 4.10 10.05
C ASP A 232 -21.56 4.96 8.90
N PHE A 233 -20.27 4.81 8.62
CA PHE A 233 -19.53 5.54 7.60
C PHE A 233 -18.71 4.59 6.74
N TRP A 234 -18.57 4.95 5.47
CA TRP A 234 -17.83 4.23 4.45
C TRP A 234 -16.67 5.10 3.99
N GLY A 235 -15.44 4.58 4.09
CA GLY A 235 -14.23 5.30 3.69
C GLY A 235 -13.52 4.62 2.53
N MET A 236 -13.36 5.33 1.41
CA MET A 236 -12.47 4.93 0.33
C MET A 236 -11.03 5.37 0.66
N PRO A 237 -10.03 4.48 0.62
CA PRO A 237 -8.64 4.83 0.93
C PRO A 237 -8.06 5.79 -0.14
N LEU A 238 -7.51 6.91 0.32
CA LEU A 238 -6.77 7.89 -0.50
C LEU A 238 -5.25 7.68 -0.45
N GLY A 239 -4.78 6.81 0.44
CA GLY A 239 -3.36 6.61 0.75
C GLY A 239 -2.92 7.37 2.00
N ASN A 240 -1.76 7.01 2.57
CA ASN A 240 -1.19 7.64 3.76
C ASN A 240 -2.13 7.67 5.00
N GLY A 241 -2.97 6.65 5.14
CA GLY A 241 -3.98 6.59 6.21
C GLY A 241 -5.11 7.61 6.08
N LEU A 242 -5.24 8.29 4.94
CA LEU A 242 -6.35 9.18 4.64
C LEU A 242 -7.46 8.44 3.90
N PHE A 243 -8.70 8.79 4.22
CA PHE A 243 -9.89 8.18 3.66
C PHE A 243 -10.88 9.26 3.21
N ALA A 244 -11.44 9.11 2.02
CA ALA A 244 -12.62 9.85 1.57
C ALA A 244 -13.85 9.17 2.15
N VAL A 245 -14.48 9.81 3.13
CA VAL A 245 -15.54 9.25 3.95
C VAL A 245 -16.89 9.82 3.54
N VAL A 246 -17.87 8.93 3.42
CA VAL A 246 -19.28 9.21 3.20
C VAL A 246 -20.12 8.48 4.25
N PRO A 247 -21.31 8.96 4.63
CA PRO A 247 -22.19 8.19 5.51
C PRO A 247 -22.66 6.90 4.82
N ASN A 248 -23.10 5.90 5.57
CA ASN A 248 -23.72 4.72 4.97
C ASN A 248 -25.06 5.13 4.31
N PRO A 249 -25.31 4.81 3.03
CA PRO A 249 -26.48 5.31 2.30
C PRO A 249 -27.81 4.78 2.84
N PHE A 250 -27.81 3.69 3.61
CA PHE A 250 -29.01 3.10 4.23
C PHE A 250 -29.18 3.50 5.69
N LEU A 251 -28.28 4.34 6.21
CA LEU A 251 -28.42 4.89 7.54
C LEU A 251 -29.57 5.90 7.56
N VAL A 252 -30.39 5.80 8.59
CA VAL A 252 -31.42 6.79 8.87
C VAL A 252 -30.77 7.99 9.58
N TYR A 253 -30.79 9.15 8.94
CA TYR A 253 -30.19 10.36 9.49
C TYR A 253 -31.20 11.11 10.37
N GLY A 254 -31.17 10.78 11.67
CA GLY A 254 -31.96 11.45 12.72
C GLY A 254 -31.10 12.19 13.73
N GLU A 255 -31.73 12.64 14.82
CA GLU A 255 -31.12 13.47 15.86
C GLU A 255 -29.96 12.78 16.59
N GLU A 256 -30.10 11.48 16.89
CA GLU A 256 -29.04 10.67 17.50
C GLU A 256 -27.79 10.63 16.62
N MET A 257 -27.95 10.39 15.33
CA MET A 257 -26.82 10.36 14.39
C MET A 257 -26.21 11.75 14.20
N HIS A 258 -27.04 12.79 14.20
CA HIS A 258 -26.60 14.18 14.12
C HIS A 258 -25.74 14.57 15.34
N THR A 259 -26.22 14.29 16.55
CA THR A 259 -25.63 14.81 17.79
C THR A 259 -24.55 13.90 18.38
N ALA A 260 -24.77 12.58 18.37
CA ALA A 260 -23.92 11.59 19.01
C ALA A 260 -23.18 10.69 18.00
N GLY A 261 -23.79 10.39 16.85
CA GLY A 261 -23.23 9.49 15.84
C GLY A 261 -22.05 10.04 15.05
N GLY A 262 -21.68 11.31 15.22
CA GLY A 262 -20.52 11.91 14.55
C GLY A 262 -20.85 12.67 13.26
N MET A 263 -22.12 12.71 12.84
CA MET A 263 -22.51 13.34 11.56
C MET A 263 -22.24 14.85 11.56
N ARG A 264 -22.59 15.59 12.62
CA ARG A 264 -22.35 17.05 12.68
C ARG A 264 -20.87 17.42 12.75
N GLU A 265 -20.03 16.52 13.26
CA GLU A 265 -18.58 16.72 13.30
C GLU A 265 -17.93 16.40 11.95
N ALA A 266 -18.43 15.39 11.24
CA ALA A 266 -17.88 14.91 9.98
C ALA A 266 -18.40 15.67 8.76
N PHE A 267 -19.65 16.15 8.78
CA PHE A 267 -20.31 16.74 7.61
C PHE A 267 -21.05 18.03 7.96
N ASN A 268 -20.92 19.02 7.07
CA ASN A 268 -21.82 20.15 7.04
C ASN A 268 -23.11 19.71 6.33
N SER A 269 -24.26 19.89 7.00
CA SER A 269 -25.56 19.49 6.45
C SER A 269 -26.67 20.47 6.77
N ASN A 270 -27.73 20.46 5.96
CA ASN A 270 -28.98 21.19 6.17
C ASN A 270 -29.97 20.44 7.10
N TYR A 271 -29.45 19.61 8.01
CA TYR A 271 -30.25 18.87 8.98
C TYR A 271 -31.08 19.83 9.85
N ARG A 272 -32.32 19.43 10.15
CA ARG A 272 -33.21 20.16 11.07
C ARG A 272 -33.62 19.25 12.22
N ALA A 273 -33.51 19.77 13.44
CA ALA A 273 -33.91 19.06 14.65
C ALA A 273 -35.38 18.63 14.59
N GLY A 274 -35.68 17.46 15.14
CA GLY A 274 -37.02 16.84 15.11
C GLY A 274 -37.37 16.13 13.79
N ASN A 275 -36.53 16.23 12.75
CA ASN A 275 -36.71 15.49 11.50
C ASN A 275 -35.78 14.28 11.40
N THR A 276 -36.23 13.31 10.61
CA THR A 276 -35.49 12.09 10.29
C THR A 276 -35.47 11.90 8.78
N TYR A 277 -34.29 11.71 8.21
CA TYR A 277 -34.08 11.66 6.77
C TYR A 277 -33.59 10.26 6.35
N GLY A 278 -34.33 9.61 5.45
CA GLY A 278 -33.94 8.31 4.88
C GLY A 278 -33.07 8.40 3.62
N ARG A 279 -32.95 9.61 3.05
CA ARG A 279 -32.15 9.87 1.84
C ARG A 279 -31.40 11.18 1.98
N PHE A 280 -30.16 11.18 1.52
CA PHE A 280 -29.33 12.36 1.43
C PHE A 280 -28.36 12.24 0.26
N THR A 281 -27.91 13.38 -0.24
CA THR A 281 -26.95 13.48 -1.35
C THR A 281 -25.62 13.96 -0.79
N VAL A 282 -24.55 13.22 -1.07
CA VAL A 282 -23.19 13.66 -0.75
C VAL A 282 -22.72 14.62 -1.85
N LYS A 283 -22.34 15.84 -1.46
CA LYS A 283 -21.73 16.84 -2.35
C LYS A 283 -20.21 16.82 -2.27
N GLU A 284 -19.69 16.66 -1.06
CA GLU A 284 -18.26 16.50 -0.79
C GLU A 284 -18.03 15.40 0.24
N THR A 285 -17.01 14.56 0.02
CA THR A 285 -16.58 13.60 1.03
C THR A 285 -15.91 14.30 2.21
N ALA A 286 -16.10 13.75 3.40
CA ALA A 286 -15.24 14.10 4.52
C ALA A 286 -13.86 13.44 4.32
N THR A 287 -12.82 13.98 4.92
CA THR A 287 -11.50 13.33 4.95
C THR A 287 -11.22 12.89 6.37
N PHE A 288 -11.08 11.58 6.59
CA PHE A 288 -10.67 11.05 7.88
C PHE A 288 -9.22 10.61 7.81
N GLN A 289 -8.47 10.82 8.88
CA GLN A 289 -7.15 10.26 9.07
C GLN A 289 -7.23 9.12 10.08
N PHE A 290 -6.80 7.93 9.68
CA PHE A 290 -6.80 6.73 10.53
C PHE A 290 -5.39 6.34 10.94
N GLY A 291 -5.19 6.32 12.26
CA GLY A 291 -4.24 5.43 12.93
C GLY A 291 -5.02 4.30 13.59
N THR A 292 -5.18 4.37 14.91
CA THR A 292 -6.07 3.46 15.68
C THR A 292 -7.50 3.98 15.80
N ILE A 293 -7.67 5.30 15.83
CA ILE A 293 -8.96 5.98 15.91
C ILE A 293 -9.00 6.99 14.76
N GLY A 294 -10.08 6.97 13.99
CA GLY A 294 -10.31 7.93 12.93
C GLY A 294 -10.56 9.32 13.49
N LYS A 295 -9.84 10.31 12.97
CA LYS A 295 -10.08 11.73 13.24
C LYS A 295 -10.58 12.42 11.98
N VAL A 296 -11.53 13.34 12.15
CA VAL A 296 -12.00 14.19 11.03
C VAL A 296 -10.91 15.20 10.71
N PHE A 297 -10.29 15.07 9.54
CA PHE A 297 -9.27 15.98 9.03
C PHE A 297 -9.90 17.12 8.22
N LYS A 298 -10.89 16.80 7.37
CA LYS A 298 -11.70 17.77 6.62
C LYS A 298 -13.16 17.37 6.73
N ARG A 299 -14.05 18.34 6.96
CA ARG A 299 -15.50 18.11 6.88
C ARG A 299 -15.95 17.94 5.44
N GLY A 300 -16.88 17.02 5.23
CA GLY A 300 -17.61 16.86 3.97
C GLY A 300 -18.86 17.73 3.93
N GLN A 301 -19.64 17.58 2.87
CA GLN A 301 -20.92 18.26 2.67
C GLN A 301 -21.99 17.27 2.24
N VAL A 302 -23.12 17.28 2.96
CA VAL A 302 -24.27 16.41 2.71
C VAL A 302 -25.54 17.24 2.69
N GLU A 303 -26.42 16.98 1.73
CA GLU A 303 -27.74 17.59 1.65
C GLU A 303 -28.82 16.54 1.88
N VAL A 304 -29.63 16.73 2.92
CA VAL A 304 -30.79 15.88 3.16
C VAL A 304 -31.95 16.29 2.26
N THR A 305 -32.67 15.30 1.73
CA THR A 305 -33.89 15.50 0.96
C THR A 305 -35.09 15.27 1.86
N VAL A 306 -36.00 16.24 1.90
CA VAL A 306 -37.29 16.17 2.63
C VAL A 306 -38.28 15.35 1.83
#